data_AF-A0AAE5EUY5-F1
#
_entry.id   AF-A0AAE5EUY5-F1
#
_cell.length_a   1.000
_cell.length_b   1.000
_cell.length_c   1.000
_cell.angle_alpha   90.00
_cell.angle_beta   90.00
_cell.angle_gamma   90.00
#
_symmetry.space_group_name_H-M   'P 1'
#
loop_
_entity.id
_entity.type
_entity.pdbx_description
1 polymer ?
#
loop_
_entity_poly.entity_id
_entity_poly.type
_entity_poly.pdbx_seq_one_letter_code
_entity_poly.pdbx_strand_id
1 'polypeptide(L)'
;MKKTCFALVAASVAVLASCANEPDEYEVKEYTSMANPAAVYCVQQGGELETVTENEERVTYCQLPNGERVEEWDYYRQNHKEQ
;
A
#
# COMPACT_ATOMS: atom_id res chain seq x y z
N MET A 1 55.14 32.15 8.99
CA MET A 1 54.25 31.84 7.85
C MET A 1 54.30 30.33 7.63
N LYS A 2 53.23 29.57 7.93
CA LYS A 2 53.05 28.10 7.64
C LYS A 2 51.88 27.46 8.40
N LYS A 3 51.30 28.11 9.43
CA LYS A 3 50.18 27.55 10.20
C LYS A 3 48.79 27.91 9.66
N THR A 4 48.71 28.93 8.81
CA THR A 4 47.45 29.47 8.27
C THR A 4 46.90 28.69 7.07
N CYS A 5 47.71 27.87 6.38
CA CYS A 5 47.20 27.04 5.27
C CYS A 5 46.45 25.78 5.74
N PHE A 6 46.78 25.23 6.92
CA PHE A 6 46.12 24.01 7.41
C PHE A 6 44.68 24.27 7.90
N ALA A 7 44.41 25.46 8.44
CA ALA A 7 43.09 25.80 8.96
C ALA A 7 42.03 26.02 7.86
N LEU A 8 42.45 26.50 6.68
CA LEU A 8 41.55 26.77 5.56
C LEU A 8 41.10 25.51 4.81
N VAL A 9 41.86 24.42 4.87
CA VAL A 9 41.51 23.14 4.22
C VAL A 9 40.50 22.35 5.06
N ALA A 10 40.52 22.48 6.38
CA ALA A 10 39.58 21.77 7.26
C ALA A 10 38.14 22.34 7.18
N ALA A 11 38.00 23.65 6.95
CA ALA A 11 36.70 24.32 6.91
C ALA A 11 35.89 24.00 5.63
N SER A 12 36.55 23.68 4.51
CA SER A 12 35.90 23.38 3.23
C SER A 12 35.34 21.96 3.14
N VAL A 13 35.87 21.00 3.91
CA VAL A 13 35.36 19.61 3.92
C VAL A 13 34.04 19.49 4.69
N ALA A 14 33.79 20.35 5.68
CA ALA A 14 32.57 20.32 6.49
C ALA A 14 31.30 20.73 5.72
N VAL A 15 31.43 21.50 4.64
CA VAL A 15 30.28 22.03 3.87
C VAL A 15 29.65 20.97 2.96
N LEU A 16 30.40 19.93 2.57
CA LEU A 16 29.93 18.90 1.64
C LEU A 16 29.05 17.81 2.28
N ALA A 17 28.98 17.74 3.62
CA ALA A 17 28.21 16.71 4.33
C ALA A 17 26.72 17.05 4.51
N SER A 18 26.29 18.25 4.12
CA SER A 18 24.93 18.75 4.42
C SER A 18 23.85 18.33 3.41
N CYS A 19 24.21 17.84 2.23
CA CYS A 19 23.22 17.53 1.18
C CYS A 19 22.75 16.06 1.16
N ALA A 20 23.23 15.23 2.09
CA ALA A 20 22.97 13.78 2.09
C ALA A 20 21.87 13.34 3.09
N ASN A 21 21.13 14.28 3.71
CA ASN A 21 20.05 13.97 4.64
C ASN A 21 18.71 14.48 4.09
N GLU A 22 18.23 13.88 3.02
CA GLU A 22 16.78 13.83 2.75
C GLU A 22 16.27 12.54 3.39
N PRO A 23 15.42 12.60 4.44
CA PRO A 23 14.77 11.40 4.93
C PRO A 23 13.91 10.82 3.81
N ASP A 24 14.05 9.53 3.52
CA ASP A 24 13.21 8.83 2.56
C ASP A 24 11.73 9.09 2.91
N GLU A 25 11.00 9.68 1.95
CA GLU A 25 9.55 9.99 2.07
C GLU A 25 8.72 8.73 2.37
N TYR A 26 9.29 7.56 2.13
CA TYR A 26 8.69 6.24 2.28
C TYR A 26 8.99 5.58 3.64
N GLU A 27 9.24 6.36 4.69
CA GLU A 27 9.33 5.81 6.05
C GLU A 27 7.97 5.20 6.45
N VAL A 28 7.84 3.88 6.31
CA VAL A 28 6.64 3.14 6.76
C VAL A 28 6.62 3.17 8.29
N LYS A 29 5.88 4.14 8.85
CA LYS A 29 5.76 4.35 10.30
C LYS A 29 4.91 3.30 11.00
N GLU A 30 3.95 2.70 10.30
CA GLU A 30 3.02 1.74 10.86
C GLU A 30 2.44 0.82 9.78
N TYR A 31 2.20 -0.45 10.12
CA TYR A 31 1.52 -1.42 9.26
C TYR A 31 0.09 -1.63 9.76
N THR A 32 -0.89 -1.03 9.08
CA THR A 32 -2.30 -1.33 9.33
C THR A 32 -2.72 -2.48 8.43
N SER A 33 -3.00 -3.65 9.01
CA SER A 33 -3.69 -4.72 8.30
C SER A 33 -5.17 -4.35 8.16
N MET A 34 -5.59 -3.96 6.95
CA MET A 34 -7.00 -3.74 6.63
C MET A 34 -7.52 -4.95 5.85
N ALA A 35 -8.64 -5.51 6.30
CA ALA A 35 -9.35 -6.53 5.54
C ALA A 35 -9.90 -5.94 4.23
N ASN A 36 -9.98 -6.76 3.18
CA ASN A 36 -10.64 -6.38 1.93
C ASN A 36 -12.15 -6.17 2.22
N PRO A 37 -12.71 -4.96 2.04
CA PRO A 37 -14.10 -4.68 2.35
C PRO A 37 -15.08 -5.47 1.49
N ALA A 38 -14.75 -5.76 0.22
CA ALA A 38 -15.58 -6.62 -0.64
C ALA A 38 -15.64 -8.06 -0.12
N ALA A 39 -14.49 -8.60 0.28
CA ALA A 39 -14.39 -9.94 0.86
C ALA A 39 -15.18 -10.04 2.18
N VAL A 40 -15.04 -9.04 3.07
CA VAL A 40 -15.80 -8.95 4.32
C VAL A 40 -17.30 -8.88 4.03
N TYR A 41 -17.71 -8.06 3.07
CA TYR A 41 -19.10 -7.92 2.70
C TYR A 41 -19.69 -9.24 2.19
N CYS A 42 -18.99 -9.95 1.30
CA CYS A 42 -19.41 -11.27 0.82
C CYS A 42 -19.74 -12.22 1.99
N VAL A 43 -18.81 -12.37 2.93
CA VAL A 43 -18.97 -13.25 4.09
C VAL A 43 -20.10 -12.76 5.01
N GLN A 44 -20.28 -11.44 5.18
CA GLN A 44 -21.40 -10.88 5.95
C GLN A 44 -22.76 -11.17 5.33
N GLN A 45 -22.85 -11.29 3.99
CA GLN A 45 -24.08 -11.71 3.30
C GLN A 45 -24.27 -13.25 3.32
N GLY A 46 -23.41 -13.97 4.04
CA GLY A 46 -23.44 -15.42 4.14
C GLY A 46 -22.83 -16.14 2.93
N GLY A 47 -22.13 -15.41 2.06
CA GLY A 47 -21.48 -16.00 0.89
C GLY A 47 -20.10 -16.58 1.19
N GLU A 48 -19.62 -17.40 0.27
CA GLU A 48 -18.26 -17.97 0.27
C GLU A 48 -17.39 -17.31 -0.82
N LEU A 49 -16.11 -17.11 -0.52
CA LEU A 49 -15.16 -16.52 -1.47
C LEU A 49 -14.56 -17.60 -2.36
N GLU A 50 -14.62 -17.39 -3.67
CA GLU A 50 -14.02 -18.26 -4.67
C GLU A 50 -13.03 -17.45 -5.52
N THR A 51 -11.74 -17.67 -5.31
CA THR A 51 -10.69 -17.08 -6.16
C THR A 51 -10.32 -18.04 -7.29
N VAL A 52 -10.43 -17.55 -8.52
CA VAL A 52 -10.10 -18.27 -9.76
C VAL A 52 -9.08 -17.49 -10.57
N THR A 53 -8.40 -18.18 -11.49
CA THR A 53 -7.60 -17.52 -12.52
C THR A 53 -8.35 -17.57 -13.84
N GLU A 54 -8.71 -16.42 -14.39
CA GLU A 54 -9.41 -16.26 -15.66
C GLU A 54 -8.65 -15.24 -16.51
N ASN A 55 -8.43 -15.51 -17.80
CA ASN A 55 -7.66 -14.63 -18.70
C ASN A 55 -6.28 -14.20 -18.14
N GLU A 56 -5.59 -15.11 -17.45
CA GLU A 56 -4.30 -14.85 -16.78
C GLU A 56 -4.37 -13.88 -15.58
N GLU A 57 -5.58 -13.52 -15.12
CA GLU A 57 -5.84 -12.64 -13.99
C GLU A 57 -6.48 -13.40 -12.82
N ARG A 58 -6.17 -13.03 -11.57
CA ARG A 58 -6.86 -13.58 -10.39
C ARG A 58 -8.13 -12.77 -10.13
N VAL A 59 -9.27 -13.44 -10.17
CA VAL A 59 -10.59 -12.86 -9.91
C VAL A 59 -11.19 -13.55 -8.69
N THR A 60 -11.81 -12.78 -7.80
CA THR A 60 -12.52 -13.34 -6.64
C THR A 60 -14.02 -13.12 -6.80
N TYR A 61 -14.77 -14.20 -6.71
CA TYR A 61 -16.22 -14.21 -6.72
C TYR A 61 -16.78 -14.44 -5.33
N CYS A 62 -17.95 -13.88 -5.06
CA CYS A 62 -18.81 -14.23 -3.95
C CYS A 62 -19.86 -15.23 -4.41
N GLN A 63 -19.86 -16.42 -3.82
CA GLN A 63 -20.91 -17.43 -3.99
C GLN A 63 -21.95 -17.22 -2.89
N LEU A 64 -23.12 -16.70 -3.25
CA LEU A 64 -24.19 -16.37 -2.30
C LEU A 64 -25.04 -17.62 -1.95
N PRO A 65 -25.72 -17.64 -0.79
CA PRO A 65 -26.56 -18.78 -0.36
C PRO A 65 -27.72 -19.13 -1.31
N ASN A 66 -28.15 -18.18 -2.14
CA ASN A 66 -29.16 -18.39 -3.18
C ASN A 66 -28.60 -19.09 -4.43
N GLY A 67 -27.30 -19.40 -4.47
CA GLY A 67 -26.60 -20.00 -5.61
C GLY A 67 -26.09 -18.98 -6.63
N GLU A 68 -26.26 -17.69 -6.41
CA GLU A 68 -25.74 -16.64 -7.28
C GLU A 68 -24.22 -16.51 -7.11
N ARG A 69 -23.52 -16.36 -8.23
CA ARG A 69 -22.08 -16.09 -8.29
C ARG A 69 -21.88 -14.70 -8.89
N VAL A 70 -21.29 -13.79 -8.13
CA VAL A 70 -21.06 -12.40 -8.52
C VAL A 70 -19.63 -12.00 -8.16
N GLU A 71 -18.95 -11.20 -8.99
CA GLU A 71 -17.60 -10.72 -8.68
C GLU A 71 -17.63 -9.85 -7.40
N GLU A 72 -16.67 -10.03 -6.50
CA GLU A 72 -16.75 -9.49 -5.13
C GLU A 72 -16.87 -7.96 -5.09
N TRP A 73 -16.13 -7.26 -5.97
CA TRP A 73 -16.12 -5.80 -5.99
C TRP A 73 -17.34 -5.21 -6.68
N ASP A 74 -17.85 -5.86 -7.73
CA ASP A 74 -19.11 -5.51 -8.36
C ASP A 74 -20.25 -5.65 -7.36
N TYR A 75 -20.28 -6.74 -6.58
CA TYR A 75 -21.26 -6.93 -5.54
C TYR A 75 -21.15 -5.85 -4.47
N TYR A 76 -19.95 -5.57 -3.98
CA TYR A 76 -19.71 -4.52 -3.00
C TYR A 76 -20.16 -3.14 -3.50
N ARG A 77 -19.72 -2.71 -4.69
CA ARG A 77 -20.06 -1.40 -5.27
C ARG A 77 -21.55 -1.24 -5.53
N GLN A 78 -22.24 -2.29 -5.97
CA GLN A 78 -23.69 -2.24 -6.20
C GLN A 78 -24.47 -1.95 -4.90
N ASN A 79 -23.96 -2.40 -3.76
CA ASN A 79 -24.58 -2.26 -2.45
C ASN A 79 -24.02 -1.09 -1.62
N HIS A 80 -23.06 -0.32 -2.14
CA HIS A 80 -22.41 0.80 -1.46
C HIS A 80 -22.32 2.05 -2.35
N LYS A 81 -23.35 2.33 -3.17
CA LYS A 81 -23.30 3.40 -4.18
C LYS A 81 -23.21 4.83 -3.66
N GLU A 82 -23.31 5.07 -2.34
CA GLU A 82 -23.15 6.41 -1.77
C GLU A 82 -22.49 6.30 -0.38
N GLN A 83 -21.20 6.65 -0.32
CA GLN A 83 -20.54 7.21 0.87
C GLN A 83 -19.84 8.50 0.45
#